data_AF-A0A381TVU7-F1
#
_entry.id   AF-A0A381TVU7-F1
#
_cell.length_a   1.000
_cell.length_b   1.000
_cell.length_c   1.000
_cell.angle_alpha   90.00
_cell.angle_beta   90.00
_cell.angle_gamma   90.00
#
_symmetry.space_group_name_H-M   'P 1'
#
loop_
_entity.id
_entity.type
_entity.pdbx_description
1 polymer ?
#
loop_
_entity_poly.entity_id
_entity_poly.type
_entity_poly.pdbx_seq_one_letter_code
_entity_poly.pdbx_strand_id
1 'polypeptide(L)'
;MHHITLTGTLSLLALICTFPHLALNAGENKSSQQRPSFQAGVDIVSINVTVIDEGGRYITDLDVEEFGVFEDGIQQDLTFFTREQLPIALALLIDTSASMERRLSTAQEAAIGFAHQLRQADLASVIDFDNRVNILQEFTNKPDALERAIRRTSA
;
A
#
# COMPACT_ATOMS: atom_id res chain seq x y z
N MET A 1 -29.71 -31.03 -11.19
CA MET A 1 -30.89 -31.92 -11.27
C MET A 1 -30.38 -33.35 -11.28
N HIS A 2 -30.45 -34.02 -10.13
CA HIS A 2 -29.95 -35.39 -9.97
C HIS A 2 -31.10 -36.37 -10.17
N HIS A 3 -30.93 -37.30 -11.11
CA HIS A 3 -31.80 -38.48 -11.22
C HIS A 3 -31.22 -39.59 -10.35
N ILE A 4 -32.01 -40.01 -9.37
CA ILE A 4 -31.74 -41.14 -8.47
C ILE A 4 -32.37 -42.39 -9.10
N THR A 5 -31.59 -43.45 -9.31
CA THR A 5 -32.05 -44.75 -9.79
C THR A 5 -32.02 -45.76 -8.64
N LEU A 6 -33.16 -46.42 -8.40
CA LEU A 6 -33.40 -47.35 -7.30
C LEU A 6 -32.87 -48.75 -7.64
N THR A 7 -32.18 -49.36 -6.69
CA THR A 7 -31.56 -50.70 -6.75
C THR A 7 -32.58 -51.83 -6.58
N GLY A 8 -32.39 -52.92 -7.34
CA GLY A 8 -33.06 -54.21 -7.14
C GLY A 8 -32.05 -55.27 -6.69
N THR A 9 -32.19 -55.72 -5.44
CA THR A 9 -31.44 -56.79 -4.79
C THR A 9 -32.00 -58.17 -5.14
N LEU A 10 -31.15 -59.18 -5.34
CA LEU A 10 -31.36 -60.46 -4.65
C LEU A 10 -30.07 -61.30 -4.61
N SER A 11 -29.73 -61.65 -3.38
CA SER A 11 -28.58 -62.46 -2.97
C SER A 11 -28.87 -63.94 -3.19
N LEU A 12 -27.90 -64.71 -3.69
CA LEU A 12 -27.88 -66.17 -3.50
C LEU A 12 -26.48 -66.61 -3.07
N LEU A 13 -26.49 -67.28 -1.93
CA LEU A 13 -25.39 -67.77 -1.13
C LEU A 13 -24.71 -68.98 -1.80
N ALA A 14 -23.39 -68.97 -1.94
CA ALA A 14 -22.61 -70.19 -2.16
C ALA A 14 -21.31 -70.12 -1.35
N LEU A 15 -21.31 -70.96 -0.32
CA LEU A 15 -20.25 -71.39 0.57
C LEU A 15 -19.03 -71.93 -0.23
N ILE A 16 -17.79 -71.68 0.25
CA ILE A 16 -16.63 -72.61 0.29
C ILE A 16 -15.27 -71.86 0.22
N CYS A 17 -14.30 -72.36 1.00
CA CYS A 17 -12.85 -72.13 0.98
C CYS A 17 -12.25 -71.02 1.86
N THR A 18 -11.96 -71.41 3.11
CA THR A 18 -10.84 -70.94 3.93
C THR A 18 -9.48 -71.19 3.25
N PHE A 19 -8.65 -70.15 3.11
CA PHE A 19 -7.18 -70.25 3.17
C PHE A 19 -6.60 -68.96 3.77
N PRO A 20 -5.80 -69.03 4.86
CA PRO A 20 -5.07 -67.88 5.37
C PRO A 20 -3.82 -67.73 4.52
N HIS A 21 -3.83 -66.83 3.54
CA HIS A 21 -2.62 -66.55 2.75
C HIS A 21 -1.98 -65.25 3.22
N LEU A 22 -0.74 -65.38 3.69
CA LEU A 22 0.16 -64.32 4.12
C LEU A 22 -0.05 -63.01 3.34
N ALA A 23 -0.38 -61.93 4.05
CA ALA A 23 -0.28 -60.58 3.52
C ALA A 23 1.22 -60.25 3.33
N LEU A 24 1.74 -60.54 2.13
CA LEU A 24 3.00 -59.96 1.68
C LEU A 24 2.71 -58.48 1.43
N ASN A 25 3.29 -57.63 2.28
CA ASN A 25 3.22 -56.18 2.17
C ASN A 25 3.95 -55.75 0.88
N ALA A 26 3.26 -55.83 -0.25
CA ALA A 26 3.70 -55.22 -1.49
C ALA A 26 3.54 -53.70 -1.30
N GLY A 27 4.62 -53.04 -0.92
CA GLY A 27 4.69 -51.59 -0.90
C GLY A 27 4.32 -51.06 -2.28
N GLU A 28 3.11 -50.49 -2.40
CA GLU A 28 2.78 -49.59 -3.49
C GLU A 28 3.69 -48.36 -3.34
N ASN A 29 4.85 -48.41 -3.99
CA ASN A 29 5.60 -47.20 -4.28
C ASN A 29 4.79 -46.41 -5.31
N LYS A 30 3.83 -45.62 -4.83
CA LYS A 30 3.17 -44.59 -5.64
C LYS A 30 4.24 -43.58 -6.00
N SER A 31 4.87 -43.77 -7.16
CA SER A 31 5.61 -42.71 -7.82
C SER A 31 4.61 -41.59 -8.09
N SER A 32 4.63 -40.59 -7.21
CA SER A 32 3.94 -39.34 -7.43
C SER A 32 4.54 -38.73 -8.70
N GLN A 33 3.82 -38.89 -9.82
CA GLN A 33 4.08 -38.11 -11.02
C GLN A 33 3.88 -36.65 -10.62
N GLN A 34 4.97 -35.96 -10.28
CA GLN A 34 4.97 -34.51 -10.09
C GLN A 34 4.54 -33.91 -11.43
N ARG A 35 3.28 -33.49 -11.49
CA ARG A 35 2.79 -32.67 -12.60
C ARG A 35 3.71 -31.44 -12.66
N PRO A 36 4.30 -31.11 -13.82
CA PRO A 36 5.08 -29.90 -13.97
C PRO A 36 4.23 -28.70 -13.55
N SER A 37 4.63 -28.00 -12.48
CA SER A 37 4.00 -26.75 -12.09
C SER A 37 4.66 -25.62 -12.87
N PHE A 38 3.93 -25.02 -13.80
CA PHE A 38 4.36 -23.78 -14.44
C PHE A 38 4.03 -22.62 -13.52
N GLN A 39 5.05 -21.89 -13.09
CA GLN A 39 4.90 -20.63 -12.38
C GLN A 39 5.18 -19.52 -13.38
N ALA A 40 4.19 -18.67 -13.63
CA ALA A 40 4.36 -17.42 -14.36
C ALA A 40 4.43 -16.29 -13.33
N GLY A 41 5.49 -15.49 -13.39
CA GLY A 41 5.60 -14.23 -12.65
C GLY A 41 5.18 -13.07 -13.56
N VAL A 42 4.54 -12.05 -12.98
CA VAL A 42 4.28 -10.78 -13.65
C VAL A 42 5.07 -9.72 -12.89
N ASP A 43 5.99 -9.05 -13.57
CA ASP A 43 6.74 -7.94 -13.01
C ASP A 43 5.96 -6.64 -13.27
N ILE A 44 5.42 -6.05 -12.20
CA ILE A 44 4.71 -4.76 -12.26
C ILE A 44 5.71 -3.67 -11.86
N VAL A 45 5.89 -2.68 -12.72
CA VAL A 45 6.72 -1.50 -12.44
C VAL A 45 5.81 -0.31 -12.17
N SER A 46 5.95 0.30 -11.00
CA SER A 46 5.21 1.52 -10.64
C SER A 46 6.04 2.76 -10.94
N ILE A 47 5.45 3.71 -11.68
CA ILE A 47 6.09 4.98 -12.05
C ILE A 47 5.22 6.11 -11.50
N ASN A 48 5.85 7.04 -10.76
CA ASN A 48 5.19 8.27 -10.33
C ASN A 48 5.53 9.39 -11.32
N VAL A 49 4.51 10.00 -11.91
CA VAL A 49 4.67 11.06 -12.92
C VAL A 49 4.07 12.35 -12.38
N THR A 50 4.74 13.47 -12.64
CA THR A 50 4.24 14.81 -12.35
C THR A 50 4.26 15.62 -13.63
N VAL A 51 3.12 16.16 -14.02
CA VAL A 51 3.00 16.97 -15.24
C VAL A 51 2.84 18.44 -14.85
N ILE A 52 3.59 19.30 -15.54
CA ILE A 52 3.68 20.73 -15.26
C ILE A 52 3.52 21.47 -16.59
N ASP A 53 2.77 22.57 -16.59
CA ASP A 53 2.65 23.45 -17.76
C ASP A 53 3.87 24.37 -17.93
N GLU A 54 3.92 25.14 -19.02
CA GLU A 54 5.01 26.10 -19.29
C GLU A 54 5.15 27.18 -18.21
N GLY A 55 4.09 27.43 -17.43
CA GLY A 55 4.05 28.39 -16.33
C GLY A 55 4.44 27.80 -14.97
N GLY A 56 4.80 26.53 -14.89
CA GLY A 56 5.18 25.87 -13.63
C GLY A 56 4.00 25.36 -12.79
N ARG A 57 2.78 25.34 -13.33
CA ARG A 57 1.58 24.85 -12.63
C ARG A 57 1.39 23.37 -12.85
N TYR A 58 1.02 22.65 -11.78
CA TYR A 58 0.69 21.23 -11.87
C TYR A 58 -0.58 21.00 -12.69
N ILE A 59 -0.48 20.12 -13.67
CA ILE A 59 -1.64 19.60 -14.40
C ILE A 59 -2.07 18.31 -13.69
N THR A 60 -3.30 18.29 -13.17
CA THR A 60 -3.78 17.22 -12.25
C THR A 60 -4.99 16.47 -12.80
N ASP A 61 -5.47 16.87 -13.97
CA ASP A 61 -6.71 16.44 -14.59
C ASP A 61 -6.52 15.58 -15.84
N LEU A 62 -5.29 15.13 -16.11
CA LEU A 62 -5.00 14.27 -17.27
C LEU A 62 -5.59 12.87 -17.11
N ASP A 63 -6.31 12.43 -18.14
CA ASP A 63 -6.85 11.09 -18.25
C ASP A 63 -5.78 10.08 -18.71
N VAL A 64 -6.03 8.78 -18.52
CA VAL A 64 -5.03 7.73 -18.81
C VAL A 64 -4.71 7.66 -20.29
N GLU A 65 -5.66 8.00 -21.15
CA GLU A 65 -5.53 8.06 -22.60
C GLU A 65 -4.56 9.15 -23.08
N GLU A 66 -4.23 10.11 -22.22
CA GLU A 66 -3.26 11.19 -22.51
C GLU A 66 -1.82 10.78 -22.19
N PHE A 67 -1.60 9.54 -21.71
CA PHE A 67 -0.27 8.99 -21.43
C PHE A 67 0.11 7.88 -22.41
N GLY A 68 1.26 8.05 -23.06
CA GLY A 68 1.94 6.98 -23.79
C GLY A 68 3.20 6.54 -23.04
N VAL A 69 3.23 5.31 -22.56
CA VAL A 69 4.44 4.72 -21.93
C VAL A 69 5.16 3.86 -22.95
N PHE A 70 6.47 4.07 -23.08
CA PHE A 70 7.33 3.34 -24.00
C PHE A 70 8.55 2.79 -23.27
N GLU A 71 8.90 1.55 -23.55
CA GLU A 71 10.13 0.89 -23.09
C GLU A 71 10.92 0.48 -24.33
N ASP A 72 12.16 0.96 -24.45
CA ASP A 72 13.01 0.75 -25.63
C ASP A 72 12.34 1.09 -26.98
N GLY A 73 11.45 2.09 -26.96
CA GLY A 73 10.68 2.53 -28.12
C GLY A 73 9.44 1.70 -28.44
N ILE A 74 9.12 0.68 -27.63
CA ILE A 74 7.92 -0.15 -27.75
C ILE A 74 6.87 0.36 -26.77
N GLN A 75 5.65 0.61 -27.26
CA GLN A 75 4.53 1.04 -26.43
C GLN A 75 4.13 -0.06 -25.43
N GLN A 76 3.95 0.31 -24.17
CA GLN A 76 3.55 -0.57 -23.09
C GLN A 76 2.10 -0.31 -22.69
N ASP A 77 1.38 -1.37 -22.36
CA ASP A 77 -0.01 -1.28 -21.90
C ASP A 77 -0.07 -0.83 -20.42
N LEU A 78 -0.79 0.26 -20.16
CA LEU A 78 -1.05 0.74 -18.81
C LEU A 78 -2.12 -0.13 -18.15
N THR A 79 -1.70 -0.98 -17.21
CA THR A 79 -2.63 -1.89 -16.50
C THR A 79 -3.29 -1.24 -15.29
N PHE A 80 -2.59 -0.29 -14.64
CA PHE A 80 -3.09 0.42 -13.47
C PHE A 80 -2.70 1.90 -13.56
N PHE A 81 -3.68 2.77 -13.33
CA PHE A 81 -3.49 4.21 -13.33
C PHE A 81 -4.35 4.81 -12.21
N THR A 82 -3.75 5.67 -11.40
CA THR A 82 -4.44 6.38 -10.32
C THR A 82 -3.97 7.84 -10.27
N ARG A 83 -4.92 8.74 -10.03
CA ARG A 83 -4.67 10.17 -9.77
C ARG A 83 -4.85 10.51 -8.29
N GLU A 84 -4.89 9.49 -7.43
CA GLU A 84 -5.20 9.69 -6.02
C GLU A 84 -4.09 10.47 -5.33
N GLN A 85 -4.47 11.62 -4.78
CA GLN A 85 -3.60 12.34 -3.86
C GLN A 85 -3.66 11.64 -2.50
N LEU A 86 -2.73 10.73 -2.26
CA LEU A 86 -2.65 9.98 -1.01
C LEU A 86 -2.51 10.94 0.20
N PRO A 87 -3.15 10.64 1.34
CA PRO A 87 -2.96 11.41 2.56
C PRO A 87 -1.50 11.40 3.00
N ILE A 88 -0.99 12.53 3.48
CA ILE A 88 0.38 12.64 4.00
C ILE A 88 0.41 12.76 5.52
N ALA A 89 1.49 12.28 6.13
CA ALA A 89 1.83 12.55 7.52
C ALA A 89 3.20 13.23 7.57
N LEU A 90 3.26 14.47 8.04
CA LEU A 90 4.49 15.28 8.05
C LEU A 90 4.87 15.79 9.44
N ALA A 91 6.16 15.87 9.73
CA ALA A 91 6.68 16.51 10.93
C ALA A 91 7.25 17.87 10.57
N LEU A 92 6.67 18.94 11.13
CA LEU A 92 7.13 20.30 10.97
C LEU A 92 8.13 20.63 12.08
N LEU A 93 9.41 20.69 11.71
CA LEU A 93 10.50 21.01 12.63
C LEU A 93 10.81 22.50 12.53
N ILE A 94 10.70 23.21 13.66
CA ILE A 94 10.94 24.65 13.74
C ILE A 94 12.22 24.88 14.53
N ASP A 95 13.21 25.49 13.87
CA ASP A 95 14.47 25.90 14.50
C ASP A 95 14.19 27.02 15.51
N THR A 96 14.55 26.77 16.76
CA THR A 96 14.43 27.71 17.88
C THR A 96 15.78 28.05 18.48
N SER A 97 16.85 27.99 17.69
CA SER A 97 18.16 28.48 18.10
C SER A 97 18.17 30.01 18.22
N ALA A 98 19.12 30.55 18.99
CA ALA A 98 19.29 32.00 19.16
C ALA A 98 19.44 32.77 17.82
N SER A 99 19.90 32.12 16.76
CA SER A 99 20.00 32.73 15.42
C SER A 99 18.63 33.08 14.81
N MET A 100 17.56 32.44 15.29
CA MET A 100 16.19 32.60 14.85
C MET A 100 15.43 33.72 15.56
N GLU A 101 15.97 34.37 16.59
CA GLU A 101 15.27 35.40 17.38
C GLU A 101 14.51 36.44 16.52
N ARG A 102 15.12 36.93 15.42
CA ARG A 102 14.49 37.92 14.52
C ARG A 102 13.66 37.32 13.39
N ARG A 103 13.76 36.01 13.13
CA ARG A 103 13.12 35.31 12.00
C ARG A 103 12.02 34.35 12.44
N LEU A 104 11.96 34.02 13.73
CA LEU A 104 11.04 33.03 14.26
C LEU A 104 9.59 33.42 14.00
N SER A 105 9.23 34.69 14.20
CA SER A 105 7.87 35.16 13.89
C SER A 105 7.50 34.93 12.43
N THR A 106 8.40 35.24 11.49
CA THR A 106 8.20 34.96 10.07
C THR A 106 8.09 33.46 9.78
N ALA A 107 8.94 32.65 10.41
CA ALA A 107 8.89 31.18 10.27
C ALA A 107 7.59 30.60 10.83
N GLN A 108 7.12 31.10 11.98
CA GLN A 108 5.84 30.73 12.59
C GLN A 108 4.66 31.06 11.67
N GLU A 109 4.61 32.26 11.09
CA GLU A 109 3.52 32.62 10.18
C GLU A 109 3.54 31.79 8.88
N ALA A 110 4.73 31.48 8.35
CA ALA A 110 4.86 30.58 7.19
C ALA A 110 4.40 29.15 7.54
N ALA A 111 4.81 28.64 8.70
CA ALA A 111 4.40 27.34 9.22
C ALA A 111 2.88 27.25 9.44
N ILE A 112 2.27 28.30 9.98
CA ILE A 112 0.81 28.40 10.17
C ILE A 112 0.11 28.41 8.81
N GLY A 113 0.59 29.21 7.86
CA GLY A 113 0.06 29.23 6.50
C GLY A 113 0.10 27.86 5.83
N PHE A 114 1.20 27.13 6.00
CA PHE A 114 1.33 25.75 5.50
C PHE A 114 0.37 24.78 6.21
N ALA A 115 0.24 24.85 7.54
CA ALA A 115 -0.68 24.00 8.30
C ALA A 115 -2.15 24.18 7.89
N HIS A 116 -2.53 25.39 7.48
CA HIS A 116 -3.88 25.70 6.97
C HIS A 116 -4.13 25.21 5.53
N GLN A 117 -3.07 24.88 4.78
CA GLN A 117 -3.19 24.30 3.43
C GLN A 117 -3.34 22.77 3.45
N LEU A 118 -3.15 22.13 4.60
CA LEU A 118 -3.31 20.68 4.74
C LEU A 118 -4.76 20.27 4.53
N ARG A 119 -4.95 19.15 3.82
CA ARG A 119 -6.28 18.59 3.59
C ARG A 119 -6.74 17.88 4.85
N GLN A 120 -8.03 17.60 4.96
CA GLN A 120 -8.61 16.95 6.14
C GLN A 120 -8.05 15.55 6.43
N ALA A 121 -7.54 14.86 5.41
CA ALA A 121 -6.93 13.55 5.53
C ALA A 121 -5.43 13.62 5.92
N ASP A 122 -4.81 14.80 5.79
CA ASP A 122 -3.39 14.98 6.09
C ASP A 122 -3.18 15.15 7.59
N LEU A 123 -2.05 14.64 8.09
CA LEU A 123 -1.64 14.73 9.49
C LEU A 123 -0.34 15.53 9.59
N ALA A 124 -0.24 16.37 10.62
CA ALA A 124 1.00 17.05 10.94
C ALA A 124 1.36 16.95 12.42
N SER A 125 2.65 16.91 12.70
CA SER A 125 3.26 17.08 14.02
C SER A 125 4.06 18.38 14.04
N VAL A 126 4.12 19.05 15.19
CA VAL A 126 4.95 20.24 15.39
C VAL A 126 6.03 19.92 16.41
N ILE A 127 7.28 20.16 16.02
CA ILE A 127 8.48 19.86 16.80
C ILE A 127 9.31 21.13 16.83
N ASP A 128 9.70 21.59 18.01
CA ASP A 128 10.76 22.58 18.15
C ASP A 128 12.12 21.89 18.29
N PHE A 129 13.17 22.56 17.80
CA PHE A 129 14.51 22.06 18.02
C PHE A 129 15.55 23.17 18.15
N ASP A 130 16.45 22.97 19.11
CA ASP A 130 17.68 23.73 19.32
C ASP A 130 18.78 22.74 19.81
N ASN A 131 19.37 22.96 20.99
CA ASN A 131 20.15 21.96 21.72
C ASN A 131 19.32 20.76 22.20
N ARG A 132 17.98 20.88 22.24
CA ARG A 132 17.04 19.81 22.58
C ARG A 132 15.97 19.72 21.49
N VAL A 133 15.24 18.61 21.49
CA VAL A 133 14.09 18.40 20.60
C VAL A 133 12.86 18.25 21.48
N ASN A 134 11.84 19.08 21.30
CA ASN A 134 10.57 18.93 22.00
C ASN A 134 9.41 18.79 21.01
N ILE A 135 8.61 17.75 21.20
CA ILE A 135 7.38 17.53 20.44
C ILE A 135 6.30 18.39 21.10
N LEU A 136 5.89 19.47 20.43
CA LEU A 136 4.86 20.39 20.91
C LEU A 136 3.44 19.90 20.58
N GLN A 137 3.31 19.13 19.50
CA GLN A 137 2.06 18.53 19.05
C GLN A 137 2.34 17.23 18.31
N GLU A 138 1.76 16.13 18.79
CA GLU A 138 1.73 14.86 18.04
C GLU A 138 0.85 14.98 16.79
N PHE A 139 0.93 13.99 15.90
CA PHE A 139 0.16 13.95 14.66
C PHE A 139 -1.32 14.23 14.86
N THR A 140 -1.81 15.25 14.15
CA THR A 140 -3.21 15.67 14.17
C THR A 140 -3.59 16.29 12.83
N ASN A 141 -4.88 16.24 12.49
CA ASN A 141 -5.46 16.93 11.33
C ASN A 141 -6.22 18.20 11.74
N LYS A 142 -5.98 18.74 12.94
CA LYS A 142 -6.67 19.92 13.47
C LYS A 142 -5.80 21.17 13.30
N PRO A 143 -6.11 22.09 12.35
CA PRO A 143 -5.30 23.28 12.10
C PRO A 143 -5.11 24.14 13.36
N ASP A 144 -6.16 24.33 14.16
CA ASP A 144 -6.06 25.14 15.39
C ASP A 144 -5.07 24.55 16.41
N ALA A 145 -4.94 23.21 16.47
CA ALA A 145 -3.99 22.55 17.36
C ALA A 145 -2.55 22.76 16.89
N LEU A 146 -2.32 22.66 15.57
CA LEU A 146 -1.04 22.93 14.94
C LEU A 146 -0.63 24.39 15.12
N GLU A 147 -1.54 25.34 14.84
CA GLU A 147 -1.27 26.77 15.00
C GLU A 147 -0.90 27.11 16.45
N ARG A 148 -1.65 26.62 17.43
CA ARG A 148 -1.31 26.83 18.84
C ARG A 148 0.05 26.26 19.21
N ALA A 149 0.43 25.12 18.65
CA ALA A 149 1.75 24.52 18.89
C ALA A 149 2.87 25.34 18.24
N ILE A 150 2.67 25.80 17.01
CA ILE A 150 3.63 26.65 16.30
C ILE A 150 3.84 27.96 17.07
N ARG A 151 2.78 28.61 17.56
CA ARG A 151 2.90 29.85 18.34
C ARG A 151 3.62 29.69 19.69
N ARG A 152 3.78 28.46 20.20
CA ARG A 152 4.51 28.18 21.45
C ARG A 152 6.02 28.08 21.26
N THR A 153 6.52 27.95 20.03
CA THR A 153 7.96 27.94 19.77
C THR A 153 8.58 29.29 20.17
N SER A 154 9.74 29.26 20.84
CA SER A 154 10.50 30.44 21.24
C SER A 154 11.98 30.20 21.01
N ALA A 155 12.67 31.18 20.43
CA ALA A 155 14.12 31.19 20.25
C ALA A 155 14.87 31.57 21.54
#